data_AF-A0A844IC82-F1
#
_entry.id   AF-A0A844IC82-F1
#
_cell.length_a   1.000
_cell.length_b   1.000
_cell.length_c   1.000
_cell.angle_alpha   90.00
_cell.angle_beta   90.00
_cell.angle_gamma   90.00
#
_symmetry.space_group_name_H-M   'P 1'
#
loop_
_entity.id
_entity.type
_entity.pdbx_description
1 polymer ?
#
loop_
_entity_poly.entity_id
_entity_poly.type
_entity_poly.pdbx_seq_one_letter_code
_entity_poly.pdbx_strand_id
1 'polypeptide(L)'
;MSLWQGKRQEARGKSEEGLGDFTFLYTVWFYCVHLLIVACELRFGAEKSNSFRLKQRIELAFSIIPVLPLMADVDHNYATIRTHLERQGTPIGSNDLLIAVQAFTLNLTLVTANVREFSRVPNLKVENWLKSD
;
A
#
# COMPACT_ATOMS: atom_id res chain seq x y z
N MET A 1 5.15 -31.78 -31.08
CA MET A 1 6.04 -32.60 -30.23
C MET A 1 7.41 -32.77 -30.90
N SER A 2 8.17 -31.70 -31.20
CA SER A 2 9.56 -31.85 -31.73
C SER A 2 10.46 -30.60 -31.77
N LEU A 3 10.15 -29.49 -31.08
CA LEU A 3 11.04 -28.29 -31.10
C LEU A 3 11.44 -27.73 -29.73
N TRP A 4 11.02 -28.36 -28.62
CA TRP A 4 11.22 -27.83 -27.25
C TRP A 4 12.03 -28.72 -26.31
N GLN A 5 12.66 -29.80 -26.80
CA GLN A 5 13.58 -30.61 -25.99
C GLN A 5 15.07 -30.34 -26.29
N GLY A 6 15.41 -29.73 -27.43
CA GLY A 6 16.81 -29.46 -27.81
C GLY A 6 17.46 -28.29 -27.08
N LYS A 7 16.70 -27.26 -26.67
CA LYS A 7 17.27 -26.05 -26.03
C LYS A 7 17.56 -26.17 -24.53
N ARG A 8 17.27 -27.33 -23.91
CA ARG A 8 17.52 -27.55 -22.47
C ARG A 8 18.98 -27.89 -22.15
N GLN A 9 19.80 -28.22 -23.15
CA GLN A 9 21.22 -28.57 -22.97
C GLN A 9 22.18 -27.38 -23.20
N GLU A 10 21.76 -26.33 -23.93
CA GLU A 10 22.64 -25.20 -24.29
C GLU A 10 22.74 -24.13 -23.19
N ALA A 11 21.86 -24.17 -22.18
CA ALA A 11 21.86 -23.24 -21.04
C ALA A 11 22.74 -23.70 -19.85
N ARG A 12 23.51 -24.79 -20.01
CA ARG A 12 24.34 -25.35 -18.92
C ARG A 12 25.82 -24.97 -19.01
N GLY A 13 26.20 -24.11 -19.95
CA GLY A 13 27.60 -23.78 -20.26
C GLY A 13 27.98 -22.30 -20.23
N LYS A 14 27.13 -21.41 -19.70
CA LYS A 14 27.48 -19.97 -19.55
C LYS A 14 27.09 -19.41 -18.18
N SER A 15 27.47 -20.14 -17.14
CA SER A 15 28.05 -19.52 -15.94
C SER A 15 29.45 -19.06 -16.37
N GLU A 16 29.78 -17.78 -16.47
CA GLU A 16 30.41 -17.05 -15.36
C GLU A 16 30.53 -15.52 -15.61
N GLU A 17 29.93 -14.96 -16.67
CA GLU A 17 30.17 -13.53 -17.06
C GLU A 17 28.96 -12.57 -16.89
N GLY A 18 27.96 -12.91 -16.07
CA GLY A 18 26.71 -12.14 -16.00
C GLY A 18 26.12 -11.89 -14.62
N LEU A 19 26.93 -11.93 -13.55
CA LEU A 19 26.44 -11.79 -12.17
C LEU A 19 25.92 -10.38 -11.79
N GLY A 20 25.77 -9.45 -12.75
CA GLY A 20 25.31 -8.08 -12.52
C GLY A 20 23.80 -7.84 -12.60
N ASP A 21 23.06 -8.65 -13.38
CA ASP A 21 21.65 -8.33 -13.72
C ASP A 21 20.61 -9.14 -12.91
N PHE A 22 21.03 -10.07 -12.06
CA PHE A 22 20.12 -10.90 -11.26
C PHE A 22 19.69 -10.26 -9.92
N THR A 23 20.37 -9.19 -9.49
CA THR A 23 20.05 -8.45 -8.26
C THR A 23 18.67 -7.77 -8.34
N PHE A 24 18.18 -7.47 -9.54
CA PHE A 24 16.91 -6.74 -9.75
C PHE A 24 15.66 -7.58 -9.41
N LEU A 25 15.76 -8.91 -9.38
CA LEU A 25 14.64 -9.81 -9.07
C LEU A 25 14.56 -10.21 -7.58
N TYR A 26 15.51 -9.75 -6.75
CA TYR A 26 15.58 -10.04 -5.32
C TYR A 26 15.39 -8.82 -4.40
N THR A 27 14.87 -7.70 -4.92
CA THR A 27 14.54 -6.50 -4.12
C THR A 27 13.26 -6.70 -3.30
N VAL A 28 13.27 -7.62 -2.33
CA VAL A 28 12.44 -7.39 -1.14
C VAL A 28 13.04 -6.16 -0.45
N TRP A 29 12.21 -5.18 -0.06
CA TRP A 29 12.33 -4.28 1.11
C TRP A 29 11.83 -2.84 0.81
N PHE A 30 10.70 -2.45 1.43
CA PHE A 30 10.14 -1.08 1.51
C PHE A 30 9.64 -0.38 0.22
N TYR A 31 8.59 -0.90 -0.42
CA TYR A 31 7.77 -0.06 -1.30
C TYR A 31 6.65 0.60 -0.49
N CYS A 32 6.78 1.91 -0.22
CA CYS A 32 5.65 2.72 0.23
C CYS A 32 4.61 2.80 -0.88
N VAL A 33 3.34 2.85 -0.50
CA VAL A 33 2.22 3.08 -1.42
C VAL A 33 1.25 4.07 -0.80
N HIS A 34 0.56 4.83 -1.64
CA HIS A 34 -0.60 5.59 -1.23
C HIS A 34 -1.84 4.71 -1.34
N LEU A 35 -2.68 4.67 -0.31
CA LEU A 35 -3.99 4.02 -0.44
C LEU A 35 -4.93 4.91 -1.26
N LEU A 36 -5.81 4.30 -2.06
CA LEU A 36 -6.73 5.02 -2.94
C LEU A 36 -7.54 6.09 -2.21
N ILE A 37 -8.04 5.78 -1.01
CA ILE A 37 -8.84 6.72 -0.21
C ILE A 37 -8.00 7.94 0.19
N VAL A 38 -6.73 7.76 0.57
CA VAL A 38 -5.81 8.87 0.85
C VAL A 38 -5.59 9.71 -0.40
N ALA A 39 -5.44 9.08 -1.56
CA ALA A 39 -5.29 9.81 -2.82
C ALA A 39 -6.54 10.65 -3.17
N CYS A 40 -7.74 10.11 -2.92
CA CYS A 40 -8.99 10.84 -3.05
C CYS A 40 -9.04 12.08 -2.14
N GLU A 41 -8.67 11.94 -0.87
CA GLU A 41 -8.67 13.06 0.09
C GLU A 41 -7.66 14.15 -0.29
N LEU A 42 -6.46 13.76 -0.70
CA LEU A 42 -5.43 14.72 -1.14
C LEU A 42 -5.88 15.51 -2.38
N ARG A 43 -6.41 14.83 -3.39
CA ARG A 43 -6.93 15.49 -4.61
C ARG A 43 -8.13 16.38 -4.29
N PHE A 44 -9.06 15.92 -3.46
CA PHE A 44 -10.19 16.73 -3.00
C PHE A 44 -9.72 17.99 -2.27
N GLY A 45 -8.76 17.87 -1.35
CA GLY A 45 -8.18 19.02 -0.65
C GLY A 45 -7.51 20.02 -1.60
N ALA A 46 -6.81 19.52 -2.61
CA ALA A 46 -6.18 20.35 -3.64
C ALA A 46 -7.21 21.12 -4.48
N GLU A 47 -8.26 20.44 -4.93
CA GLU A 47 -9.39 21.06 -5.65
C GLU A 47 -10.09 22.11 -4.78
N LYS A 48 -10.42 21.77 -3.54
CA LYS A 48 -11.09 22.68 -2.59
C LYS A 48 -10.25 23.93 -2.30
N SER A 49 -8.93 23.80 -2.25
CA SER A 49 -8.02 24.93 -2.02
C SER A 49 -7.81 25.83 -3.26
N ASN A 50 -8.24 25.38 -4.44
CA ASN A 50 -7.97 26.00 -5.73
C ASN A 50 -6.48 26.32 -6.00
N SER A 51 -5.56 25.55 -5.39
CA SER A 51 -4.12 25.80 -5.47
C SER A 51 -3.46 24.94 -6.54
N PHE A 52 -3.06 25.56 -7.65
CA PHE A 52 -2.33 24.87 -8.72
C PHE A 52 -1.01 24.23 -8.22
N ARG A 53 -0.27 24.95 -7.37
CA ARG A 53 0.97 24.45 -6.77
C ARG A 53 0.75 23.18 -5.94
N LEU A 54 -0.35 23.12 -5.19
CA LEU A 54 -0.66 21.94 -4.39
C LEU A 54 -1.01 20.74 -5.28
N LYS A 55 -1.82 20.95 -6.33
CA LYS A 55 -2.14 19.90 -7.32
C LYS A 55 -0.86 19.30 -7.93
N GLN A 56 0.07 20.15 -8.38
CA GLN A 56 1.34 19.68 -8.95
C GLN A 56 2.16 18.86 -7.95
N ARG A 57 2.27 19.29 -6.69
CA ARG A 57 3.02 18.55 -5.66
C ARG A 57 2.42 17.18 -5.37
N ILE A 58 1.09 17.08 -5.36
CA ILE A 58 0.40 15.80 -5.15
C ILE A 58 0.66 14.85 -6.30
N GLU A 59 0.55 15.29 -7.56
CA GLU A 59 0.82 14.42 -8.71
C GLU A 59 2.30 14.02 -8.80
N LEU A 60 3.23 14.89 -8.39
CA LEU A 60 4.65 14.53 -8.22
C LEU A 60 4.85 13.48 -7.12
N ALA A 61 4.11 13.55 -6.01
CA ALA A 61 4.20 12.53 -4.98
C ALA A 61 3.69 11.17 -5.49
N PHE A 62 2.60 11.17 -6.26
CA PHE A 62 2.02 9.95 -6.84
C PHE A 62 2.84 9.34 -7.97
N SER A 63 3.70 10.11 -8.64
CA SER A 63 4.64 9.55 -9.63
C SER A 63 5.82 8.82 -8.99
N ILE A 64 6.14 9.12 -7.72
CA ILE A 64 7.23 8.49 -6.97
C ILE A 64 6.71 7.30 -6.15
N ILE A 65 5.58 7.48 -5.46
CA ILE A 65 4.94 6.48 -4.60
C ILE A 65 3.57 6.17 -5.20
N PRO A 66 3.37 4.97 -5.78
CA PRO A 66 2.16 4.67 -6.53
C PRO A 66 0.92 4.63 -5.64
N VAL A 67 -0.24 4.89 -6.25
CA VAL A 67 -1.55 4.74 -5.60
C VAL A 67 -2.05 3.32 -5.82
N LEU A 68 -2.35 2.62 -4.73
CA LEU A 68 -2.86 1.27 -4.75
C LEU A 68 -4.41 1.27 -4.80
N PRO A 69 -5.02 0.60 -5.80
CA PRO A 69 -6.47 0.56 -5.94
C PRO A 69 -7.13 -0.22 -4.78
N LEU A 70 -8.43 -0.02 -4.61
CA LEU A 70 -9.24 -0.89 -3.76
C LEU A 70 -9.25 -2.30 -4.38
N MET A 71 -8.84 -3.27 -3.57
CA MET A 71 -8.73 -4.69 -3.98
C MET A 71 -9.99 -5.46 -3.54
N ALA A 72 -10.12 -6.69 -4.03
CA ALA A 72 -11.14 -7.62 -3.56
C ALA A 72 -11.04 -7.84 -2.03
N ASP A 73 -12.14 -8.29 -1.43
CA ASP A 73 -12.29 -8.62 0.00
C ASP A 73 -12.25 -7.43 0.98
N VAL A 74 -11.98 -6.21 0.51
CA VAL A 74 -12.04 -5.00 1.34
C VAL A 74 -13.45 -4.78 1.89
N ASP A 75 -14.49 -5.09 1.12
CA ASP A 75 -15.89 -4.99 1.52
C ASP A 75 -16.26 -5.97 2.66
N HIS A 76 -15.82 -7.22 2.57
CA HIS A 76 -16.02 -8.23 3.62
C HIS A 76 -15.31 -7.85 4.93
N ASN A 77 -14.04 -7.43 4.83
CA ASN A 77 -13.28 -6.97 5.99
C ASN A 77 -13.85 -5.67 6.57
N TYR A 78 -14.37 -4.78 5.71
CA TYR A 78 -15.02 -3.54 6.14
C TYR A 78 -16.23 -3.83 7.03
N ALA A 79 -17.14 -4.69 6.56
CA ALA A 79 -18.33 -5.05 7.33
C ALA A 79 -17.96 -5.66 8.68
N THR A 80 -16.96 -6.53 8.70
CA THR A 80 -16.48 -7.20 9.92
C THR A 80 -15.86 -6.21 10.91
N ILE A 81 -14.90 -5.40 10.46
CA ILE A 81 -14.17 -4.44 11.31
C ILE A 81 -15.12 -3.34 11.81
N ARG A 82 -16.00 -2.82 10.94
CA ARG A 82 -16.97 -1.80 11.33
C ARG A 82 -17.91 -2.30 12.42
N THR A 83 -18.49 -3.49 12.24
CA THR A 83 -19.38 -4.11 13.22
C THR A 83 -18.67 -4.32 14.55
N HIS A 84 -17.40 -4.74 14.51
CA HIS A 84 -16.58 -4.89 15.71
C HIS A 84 -16.39 -3.56 16.45
N LEU A 85 -15.95 -2.51 15.76
CA LEU A 85 -15.69 -1.20 16.36
C LEU A 85 -16.98 -0.55 16.92
N GLU A 86 -18.10 -0.68 16.20
CA GLU A 86 -19.40 -0.17 16.65
C GLU A 86 -19.87 -0.91 17.91
N ARG A 87 -19.72 -2.24 17.97
CA ARG A 87 -20.05 -3.04 19.17
C ARG A 87 -19.18 -2.69 20.38
N GLN A 88 -17.94 -2.26 20.16
CA GLN A 88 -17.05 -1.78 21.23
C GLN A 88 -17.33 -0.33 21.63
N GLY A 89 -18.21 0.39 20.93
CA GLY A 89 -18.47 1.81 21.17
C GLY A 89 -17.30 2.72 20.79
N THR A 90 -16.39 2.24 19.92
CA THR A 90 -15.18 2.96 19.49
C THR A 90 -15.12 3.10 17.97
N PRO A 91 -16.12 3.72 17.32
CA PRO A 91 -16.09 3.91 15.87
C PRO A 91 -14.89 4.78 15.46
N ILE A 92 -14.48 4.61 14.21
CA ILE A 92 -13.48 5.43 13.52
C ILE A 92 -14.20 6.18 12.40
N GLY A 93 -13.67 7.34 11.99
CA GLY A 93 -14.21 8.10 10.86
C GLY A 93 -14.37 7.25 9.58
N SER A 94 -15.37 7.55 8.75
CA SER A 94 -15.73 6.70 7.60
C SER A 94 -14.58 6.46 6.61
N ASN A 95 -13.81 7.49 6.27
CA ASN A 95 -12.66 7.36 5.36
C ASN A 95 -11.49 6.66 6.04
N ASP A 96 -11.20 7.01 7.30
CA ASP A 96 -10.18 6.34 8.10
C ASP A 96 -10.46 4.84 8.25
N LEU A 97 -11.73 4.46 8.40
CA LEU A 97 -12.14 3.06 8.41
C LEU A 97 -11.81 2.38 7.07
N LEU A 98 -12.09 3.01 5.93
CA LEU A 98 -11.74 2.44 4.62
C LEU A 98 -10.21 2.33 4.44
N ILE A 99 -9.44 3.31 4.92
CA ILE A 99 -7.97 3.29 4.94
C ILE A 99 -7.48 2.11 5.80
N ALA A 100 -8.00 1.98 7.01
CA ALA A 100 -7.62 0.94 7.96
C ALA A 100 -7.92 -0.46 7.41
N VAL A 101 -9.11 -0.63 6.83
CA VAL A 101 -9.54 -1.91 6.26
C VAL A 101 -8.72 -2.24 5.02
N GLN A 102 -8.45 -1.28 4.12
CA GLN A 102 -7.62 -1.54 2.95
C GLN A 102 -6.20 -1.96 3.36
N ALA A 103 -5.60 -1.27 4.34
CA ALA A 103 -4.30 -1.65 4.90
C ALA A 103 -4.33 -3.04 5.55
N PHE A 104 -5.37 -3.34 6.31
CA PHE A 104 -5.58 -4.64 6.96
C PHE A 104 -5.70 -5.78 5.94
N THR A 105 -6.58 -5.64 4.94
CA THR A 105 -6.82 -6.66 3.90
C THR A 105 -5.54 -7.01 3.16
N LEU A 106 -4.68 -6.03 2.95
CA LEU A 106 -3.42 -6.18 2.23
C LEU A 106 -2.22 -6.48 3.13
N ASN A 107 -2.44 -6.66 4.43
CA ASN A 107 -1.42 -6.93 5.43
C ASN A 107 -0.27 -5.88 5.42
N LEU A 108 -0.63 -4.62 5.18
CA LEU A 108 0.29 -3.49 5.15
C LEU A 108 0.51 -2.92 6.55
N THR A 109 1.65 -2.27 6.75
CA THR A 109 1.87 -1.38 7.90
C THR A 109 1.32 0.01 7.56
N LEU A 110 0.35 0.48 8.34
CA LEU A 110 -0.21 1.82 8.19
C LEU A 110 0.64 2.85 8.93
N VAL A 111 1.24 3.76 8.17
CA VAL A 111 2.03 4.87 8.74
C VAL A 111 1.10 6.07 8.99
N THR A 112 0.95 6.51 10.24
CA THR A 112 0.05 7.60 10.60
C THR A 112 0.44 8.29 11.90
N ALA A 113 0.16 9.59 12.01
CA ALA A 113 0.26 10.32 13.26
C ALA A 113 -0.92 10.01 14.21
N ASN A 114 -2.05 9.54 13.67
CA ASN A 114 -3.28 9.27 14.43
C ASN A 114 -3.32 7.83 14.99
N VAL A 115 -2.23 7.41 15.64
CA VAL A 115 -2.05 6.03 16.14
C VAL A 115 -3.23 5.61 17.03
N ARG A 116 -3.69 6.50 17.92
CA ARG A 116 -4.77 6.22 18.87
C ARG A 116 -6.07 5.75 18.21
N GLU A 117 -6.40 6.32 17.04
CA GLU A 117 -7.63 5.97 16.34
C GLU A 117 -7.47 4.65 15.58
N PHE A 118 -6.38 4.50 14.81
CA PHE A 118 -6.13 3.30 14.00
C PHE A 118 -5.79 2.06 14.82
N SER A 119 -5.16 2.19 15.98
CA SER A 119 -4.87 1.06 16.88
C SER A 119 -6.12 0.41 17.49
N ARG A 120 -7.32 0.98 17.29
CA ARG A 120 -8.59 0.33 17.66
C ARG A 120 -8.93 -0.83 16.73
N VAL A 121 -8.38 -0.87 15.52
CA VAL A 121 -8.58 -1.97 14.58
C VAL A 121 -7.70 -3.15 14.98
N PRO A 122 -8.29 -4.32 15.31
CA PRO A 122 -7.51 -5.46 15.77
C PRO A 122 -6.58 -5.98 14.67
N ASN A 123 -5.34 -6.32 15.06
CA ASN A 123 -4.28 -6.85 14.19
C ASN A 123 -3.82 -5.93 13.05
N LEU A 124 -4.25 -4.66 13.00
CA LEU A 124 -3.69 -3.67 12.09
C LEU A 124 -2.31 -3.24 12.57
N LYS A 125 -1.30 -3.36 11.70
CA LYS A 125 0.05 -2.85 11.98
C LYS A 125 0.05 -1.35 11.79
N VAL A 126 0.48 -0.60 12.81
CA VAL A 126 0.48 0.86 12.79
C VAL A 126 1.84 1.37 13.25
N GLU A 127 2.42 2.30 12.50
CA GLU A 127 3.67 2.98 12.84
C GLU A 127 3.49 4.50 12.81
N ASN A 128 4.26 5.21 13.63
CA ASN A 128 4.32 6.67 13.62
C ASN A 128 5.76 7.12 13.41
N TRP A 129 6.06 7.57 12.19
CA TRP A 129 7.40 8.00 11.80
C TRP A 129 7.73 9.45 12.21
N LEU A 130 6.79 10.17 12.82
CA LEU A 130 7.05 11.51 13.37
C LEU A 130 7.60 11.47 14.79
N LYS A 131 7.49 10.31 15.47
CA LYS A 131 8.13 10.10 16.77
C LYS A 131 9.54 9.59 16.53
N SER A 132 10.52 10.36 16.97
CA SER A 132 11.88 9.88 17.18
C SER A 132 11.90 9.25 18.57
N ASP A 133 12.34 7.99 18.67
CA ASP A 133 12.80 7.45 19.96
C ASP A 133 14.10 8.15 20.39
#